data_AF-A0A6P0MZG9-F1
#
_entry.id   AF-A0A6P0MZG9-F1
#
_cell.length_a   1.000
_cell.length_b   1.000
_cell.length_c   1.000
_cell.angle_alpha   90.00
_cell.angle_beta   90.00
_cell.angle_gamma   90.00
#
_symmetry.space_group_name_H-M   'P 1'
#
loop_
_entity.id
_entity.type
_entity.pdbx_description
1 polymer ?
#
loop_
_entity_poly.entity_id
_entity_poly.type
_entity_poly.pdbx_seq_one_letter_code
_entity_poly.pdbx_strand_id
1 'polypeptide(L)'
;DSLKPSINQKKLFNIKKVSEIFPEYYVIKVNNFNDVAKDTLDEWIYFLKKSQIKEEFTAQGLAEAKANLLVDSLSEEERANYLRYMENRRYEVSIIEGSRSEGRLEGIEEGIKQGIEQGKQQGIEEGIKQGIEEGKQQGIEQGKQQEKVNVARTFKQKGIDIETIAEATGLTREEIEEL
;
A
#
# COMPACT_ATOMS: atom_id res chain seq x y z
N ASP A 1 23.35 -35.41 -0.79
CA ASP A 1 23.02 -34.26 0.06
C ASP A 1 21.78 -33.54 -0.42
N SER A 2 20.79 -33.35 0.45
CA SER A 2 19.64 -32.50 0.16
C SER A 2 19.85 -31.11 0.75
N LEU A 3 19.71 -30.07 -0.07
CA LEU A 3 19.87 -28.68 0.37
C LEU A 3 18.71 -28.33 1.32
N LYS A 4 19.01 -27.93 2.56
CA LYS A 4 18.01 -27.49 3.54
C LYS A 4 18.17 -25.99 3.80
N PRO A 5 17.07 -25.21 3.82
CA PRO A 5 17.18 -23.78 4.10
C PRO A 5 17.51 -23.57 5.58
N SER A 6 18.38 -22.59 5.85
CA SER A 6 18.72 -22.16 7.21
C SER A 6 17.51 -21.53 7.92
N ILE A 7 17.58 -21.41 9.26
CA ILE A 7 16.52 -20.80 10.07
C ILE A 7 16.19 -19.38 9.60
N ASN A 8 17.21 -18.60 9.22
CA ASN A 8 17.03 -17.23 8.73
C ASN A 8 16.37 -17.21 7.36
N GLN A 9 16.74 -18.11 6.44
CA GLN A 9 16.11 -18.22 5.12
C GLN A 9 14.64 -18.65 5.21
N LYS A 10 14.30 -19.56 6.14
CA LYS A 10 12.90 -19.96 6.38
C LYS A 10 12.04 -18.78 6.84
N LYS A 11 12.57 -17.93 7.72
CA LYS A 11 11.86 -16.73 8.20
C LYS A 11 11.75 -15.64 7.13
N LEU A 12 12.84 -15.38 6.40
CA LEU A 12 12.90 -14.28 5.43
C LEU A 12 12.02 -14.53 4.20
N PHE A 13 12.02 -15.77 3.68
CA PHE A 13 11.28 -16.13 2.47
C PHE A 13 9.99 -16.92 2.76
N ASN A 14 9.68 -17.19 4.03
CA ASN A 14 8.51 -17.96 4.47
C ASN A 14 8.38 -19.34 3.79
N ILE A 15 9.49 -20.06 3.68
CA ILE A 15 9.55 -21.39 3.02
C ILE A 15 9.95 -22.51 3.98
N LYS A 16 9.50 -23.74 3.71
CA LYS A 16 9.92 -24.94 4.46
C LYS A 16 11.04 -25.70 3.75
N LYS A 17 11.02 -25.74 2.41
CA LYS A 17 12.01 -26.39 1.54
C LYS A 17 12.60 -25.39 0.54
N VAL A 18 13.86 -25.60 0.14
CA VAL A 18 14.50 -24.78 -0.90
C VAL A 18 13.76 -24.90 -2.25
N SER A 19 13.14 -26.06 -2.48
CA SER A 19 12.30 -26.36 -3.65
C SER A 19 11.13 -25.41 -3.86
N GLU A 20 10.72 -24.66 -2.84
CA GLU A 20 9.64 -23.66 -2.90
C GLU A 20 10.08 -22.35 -3.58
N ILE A 21 11.39 -22.12 -3.71
CA ILE A 21 11.97 -20.95 -4.41
C ILE A 21 12.71 -21.40 -5.66
N PHE A 22 13.53 -22.45 -5.54
CA PHE A 22 14.31 -23.00 -6.64
C PHE A 22 13.81 -24.40 -6.94
N PRO A 23 13.16 -24.65 -8.09
CA PRO A 23 12.65 -25.97 -8.41
C PRO A 23 13.76 -27.02 -8.42
N GLU A 24 13.44 -28.23 -7.95
CA GLU A 24 14.34 -29.38 -8.05
C GLU A 24 14.30 -29.93 -9.48
N TYR A 25 15.46 -30.00 -10.13
CA TYR A 25 15.58 -30.52 -11.49
C TYR A 25 16.06 -31.98 -11.44
N TYR A 26 15.27 -32.88 -12.02
CA TYR A 26 15.68 -34.25 -12.30
C TYR A 26 16.18 -34.31 -13.74
N VAL A 27 17.50 -34.44 -13.93
CA VAL A 27 18.09 -34.59 -15.28
C VAL A 27 18.03 -36.06 -15.67
N ILE A 28 17.04 -36.41 -16.47
CA ILE A 28 16.87 -37.76 -17.00
C ILE A 28 17.62 -37.86 -18.33
N LYS A 29 18.64 -38.73 -18.40
CA LYS A 29 19.39 -39.02 -19.63
C LYS A 29 18.64 -40.05 -20.48
N VAL A 30 17.65 -39.58 -21.22
CA VAL A 30 16.77 -40.40 -22.07
C VAL A 30 17.54 -41.27 -23.09
N ASN A 31 18.71 -40.81 -23.55
CA ASN A 31 19.56 -41.57 -24.49
C ASN A 31 20.10 -42.89 -23.91
N ASN A 32 20.23 -43.01 -22.59
CA ASN A 32 20.73 -44.22 -21.94
C ASN A 32 19.61 -45.22 -21.64
N PHE A 33 18.36 -44.88 -21.94
CA PHE A 33 17.23 -45.78 -21.78
C PHE A 33 17.21 -46.80 -22.93
N ASN A 34 17.17 -48.09 -22.58
CA ASN A 34 17.26 -49.22 -23.52
C ASN A 34 15.91 -49.61 -24.14
N ASP A 35 14.93 -48.70 -24.15
CA ASP A 35 13.58 -48.87 -24.71
C ASP A 35 12.73 -49.98 -24.04
N VAL A 36 13.15 -50.49 -22.89
CA VAL A 36 12.42 -51.48 -22.09
C VAL A 36 11.87 -50.80 -20.83
N ALA A 37 10.56 -50.59 -20.78
CA ALA A 37 9.92 -50.04 -19.60
C ALA A 37 9.67 -51.11 -18.54
N LYS A 38 10.18 -50.92 -17.33
CA LYS A 38 10.02 -51.87 -16.21
C LYS A 38 9.16 -51.32 -15.08
N ASP A 39 9.09 -49.99 -14.97
CA ASP A 39 8.27 -49.30 -13.99
C ASP A 39 7.57 -48.09 -14.61
N THR A 40 6.72 -47.43 -13.83
CA THR A 40 5.93 -46.28 -14.31
C THR A 40 6.81 -45.08 -14.70
N LEU A 41 8.00 -44.92 -14.12
CA LEU A 41 8.93 -43.87 -14.53
C LEU A 41 9.53 -44.18 -15.91
N ASP A 42 9.91 -45.43 -16.15
CA ASP A 42 10.39 -45.88 -17.45
C ASP A 42 9.31 -45.75 -18.54
N GLU A 43 8.03 -45.93 -18.20
CA GLU A 43 6.90 -45.67 -19.11
C GLU A 43 6.83 -44.18 -19.50
N TRP A 44 7.00 -43.27 -18.53
CA TRP A 44 7.13 -41.83 -18.78
C TRP A 44 8.35 -41.50 -19.65
N ILE A 45 9.50 -42.13 -19.39
CA ILE A 45 10.73 -41.93 -20.18
C ILE A 45 10.55 -42.45 -21.60
N TYR A 46 9.91 -43.61 -21.77
CA TYR A 46 9.59 -44.17 -23.08
C TYR A 46 8.69 -43.22 -23.88
N PHE A 47 7.62 -42.73 -23.25
CA PHE A 47 6.72 -41.76 -23.86
C PHE A 47 7.46 -40.46 -24.24
N LEU A 48 8.29 -39.89 -23.37
CA LEU A 48 9.07 -38.68 -23.70
C LEU A 48 10.10 -38.91 -24.81
N LYS A 49 10.62 -40.13 -24.95
CA LYS A 49 11.60 -40.50 -25.99
C LYS A 49 10.96 -40.77 -27.35
N LYS A 50 9.79 -41.42 -27.35
CA LYS A 50 9.17 -41.99 -28.57
C LYS A 50 7.84 -41.34 -28.93
N SER A 51 7.29 -40.50 -28.06
CA SER A 51 5.94 -39.91 -28.16
C SER A 51 4.83 -40.97 -28.31
N GLN A 52 5.05 -42.17 -27.76
CA GLN A 52 4.14 -43.32 -27.87
C GLN A 52 3.83 -43.88 -26.49
N ILE A 53 2.58 -44.34 -26.30
CA ILE A 53 2.12 -45.05 -25.11
C ILE A 53 1.73 -46.45 -25.57
N LYS A 54 2.31 -47.48 -24.96
CA LYS A 54 1.91 -48.87 -25.20
C LYS A 54 0.68 -49.21 -24.38
N GLU A 55 -0.14 -50.17 -24.83
CA GLU A 55 -1.41 -50.52 -24.17
C GLU A 55 -1.20 -51.05 -22.74
N GLU A 56 -0.04 -51.65 -22.48
CA GLU A 56 0.35 -52.18 -21.18
C GLU A 56 0.82 -51.12 -20.17
N PHE A 57 0.93 -49.85 -20.56
CA PHE A 57 1.41 -48.78 -19.66
C PHE A 57 0.35 -48.40 -18.62
N THR A 58 0.78 -48.27 -17.37
CA THR A 58 -0.10 -48.02 -16.22
C THR A 58 0.20 -46.71 -15.48
N ALA A 59 1.21 -45.96 -15.94
CA ALA A 59 1.63 -44.71 -15.35
C ALA A 59 0.48 -43.69 -15.29
N GLN A 60 0.17 -43.26 -14.07
CA GLN A 60 -0.85 -42.25 -13.81
C GLN A 60 -0.51 -40.93 -14.51
N GLY A 61 -1.47 -40.36 -15.23
CA GLY A 61 -1.33 -39.08 -15.94
C GLY A 61 -0.68 -39.16 -17.31
N LEU A 62 -0.19 -40.34 -17.74
CA LEU A 62 0.50 -40.48 -19.04
C LEU A 62 -0.43 -40.20 -20.23
N ALA A 63 -1.68 -40.65 -20.15
CA ALA A 63 -2.69 -40.38 -21.18
C ALA A 63 -3.06 -38.89 -21.27
N GLU A 64 -3.15 -38.21 -20.13
CA GLU A 64 -3.40 -36.77 -20.07
C GLU A 64 -2.20 -35.97 -20.62
N ALA A 65 -0.98 -36.37 -20.24
CA ALA A 65 0.22 -35.76 -20.78
C ALA A 65 0.39 -36.00 -22.28
N LYS A 66 -0.02 -37.15 -22.82
CA LYS A 66 -0.10 -37.37 -24.26
C LYS A 66 -1.02 -36.36 -24.94
N ALA A 67 -2.20 -36.09 -24.38
CA ALA A 67 -3.10 -35.07 -24.93
C ALA A 67 -2.50 -33.66 -24.86
N ASN A 68 -1.76 -33.34 -23.79
CA ASN A 68 -1.22 -32.00 -23.55
C ASN A 68 0.12 -31.71 -24.26
N LEU A 69 0.95 -32.72 -24.50
CA LEU A 69 2.30 -32.56 -25.07
C LEU A 69 2.34 -32.71 -26.60
N LEU A 70 1.25 -33.17 -27.20
CA LEU A 70 1.11 -33.36 -28.65
C LEU A 70 0.69 -32.09 -29.40
N VAL A 71 1.18 -30.91 -28.98
CA VAL A 71 0.98 -29.65 -29.74
C VAL A 71 1.51 -29.78 -31.18
N ASP A 72 2.54 -30.62 -31.38
CA ASP A 72 3.12 -30.92 -32.70
C ASP A 72 2.33 -31.94 -33.53
N SER A 73 1.36 -32.67 -32.94
CA SER A 73 0.45 -33.53 -33.69
C SER A 73 -0.97 -32.97 -33.79
N LEU A 74 -1.18 -31.72 -33.36
CA LEU A 74 -2.39 -30.98 -33.65
C LEU A 74 -2.45 -30.67 -35.14
N SER A 75 -3.65 -30.70 -35.73
CA SER A 75 -3.85 -30.11 -37.06
C SER A 75 -3.48 -28.63 -37.05
N GLU A 76 -3.22 -28.05 -38.22
CA GLU A 76 -2.91 -26.60 -38.32
C GLU A 76 -4.00 -25.74 -37.67
N GLU A 77 -5.26 -26.15 -37.80
CA GLU A 77 -6.41 -25.48 -37.20
C GLU A 77 -6.41 -25.56 -35.66
N GLU A 78 -6.21 -26.75 -35.10
CA GLU A 78 -6.16 -26.95 -33.65
C GLU A 78 -4.95 -26.24 -33.03
N ARG A 79 -3.80 -26.28 -33.71
CA ARG A 79 -2.59 -25.57 -33.29
C ARG A 79 -2.79 -24.05 -33.30
N ALA A 80 -3.43 -23.52 -34.35
CA ALA A 80 -3.76 -22.10 -34.43
C ALA A 80 -4.74 -21.68 -33.32
N ASN A 81 -5.76 -22.50 -33.05
CA ASN A 81 -6.71 -22.27 -31.96
C ASN A 81 -6.03 -22.28 -30.58
N TYR A 82 -5.12 -23.23 -30.35
CA TYR A 82 -4.34 -23.33 -29.12
C TYR A 82 -3.42 -22.12 -28.92
N LEU A 83 -2.68 -21.71 -29.97
CA LEU A 83 -1.82 -20.52 -29.91
C LEU A 83 -2.61 -19.25 -29.65
N ARG A 84 -3.76 -19.08 -30.31
CA ARG A 84 -4.67 -17.95 -30.08
C ARG A 84 -5.19 -17.91 -28.64
N TYR A 85 -5.54 -19.07 -28.08
CA TYR A 85 -5.96 -19.16 -26.69
C TYR A 85 -4.85 -18.78 -25.70
N MET A 86 -3.62 -19.24 -25.94
CA MET A 86 -2.45 -18.88 -25.13
C MET A 86 -2.11 -17.39 -25.22
N GLU A 87 -2.19 -16.83 -26.42
CA GLU A 87 -1.99 -15.40 -26.66
C GLU A 87 -3.06 -14.56 -25.96
N ASN A 88 -4.34 -14.92 -26.07
CA ASN A 88 -5.44 -14.25 -25.37
C ASN A 88 -5.22 -14.26 -23.85
N ARG A 89 -4.84 -15.40 -23.26
CA ARG A 89 -4.54 -15.49 -21.82
C ARG A 89 -3.36 -14.61 -21.41
N ARG A 90 -2.32 -14.53 -22.25
CA ARG A 90 -1.18 -13.65 -22.00
C ARG A 90 -1.58 -12.18 -22.05
N TYR A 91 -2.41 -11.80 -23.02
CA TYR A 91 -2.98 -10.46 -23.11
C TYR A 91 -3.86 -10.13 -21.91
N GLU A 92 -4.76 -11.03 -21.50
CA GLU A 92 -5.61 -10.83 -20.32
C GLU A 92 -4.79 -10.59 -19.06
N VAL A 93 -3.78 -11.42 -18.80
CA VAL A 93 -2.88 -11.26 -17.64
C VAL A 93 -2.13 -9.92 -17.72
N SER A 94 -1.59 -9.58 -18.89
CA SER A 94 -0.87 -8.31 -19.09
C SER A 94 -1.76 -7.08 -18.90
N ILE A 95 -3.00 -7.12 -19.38
CA ILE A 95 -3.97 -6.03 -19.23
C ILE A 95 -4.37 -5.90 -17.76
N ILE A 96 -4.68 -7.00 -17.06
CA ILE A 96 -5.06 -6.97 -15.65
C ILE A 96 -3.91 -6.43 -14.79
N GLU A 97 -2.67 -6.86 -15.02
CA GLU A 97 -1.50 -6.36 -14.31
C GLU A 97 -1.23 -4.88 -14.61
N GLY A 98 -1.38 -4.46 -15.87
CA GLY A 98 -1.27 -3.06 -16.30
C GLY A 98 -2.32 -2.18 -15.62
N SER A 99 -3.59 -2.52 -15.75
CA SER A 99 -4.71 -1.76 -15.16
C SER A 99 -4.65 -1.71 -13.64
N ARG A 100 -4.22 -2.78 -12.97
CA ARG A 100 -4.03 -2.77 -11.51
C ARG A 100 -2.87 -1.86 -11.09
N SER A 101 -1.82 -1.80 -11.90
CA SER A 101 -0.67 -0.94 -11.65
C SER A 101 -1.02 0.53 -11.85
N GLU A 102 -1.71 0.86 -12.95
CA GLU A 102 -2.23 2.19 -13.23
C GLU A 102 -3.21 2.66 -12.15
N GLY A 103 -4.24 1.86 -11.84
CA GLY A 103 -5.22 2.21 -10.81
C GLY A 103 -4.60 2.39 -9.41
N ARG A 104 -3.52 1.67 -9.10
CA ARG A 104 -2.77 1.88 -7.84
C ARG A 104 -2.00 3.21 -7.86
N LEU A 105 -1.38 3.56 -8.98
CA LEU A 105 -0.66 4.82 -9.12
C LEU A 105 -1.63 6.01 -9.04
N GLU A 106 -2.73 5.95 -9.78
CA GLU A 106 -3.79 6.96 -9.74
C GLU A 106 -4.38 7.11 -8.33
N GLY A 107 -4.67 6.00 -7.65
CA GLY A 107 -5.20 6.04 -6.28
C GLY A 107 -4.21 6.63 -5.26
N ILE A 108 -2.91 6.42 -5.43
CA ILE A 108 -1.88 7.05 -4.58
C ILE A 108 -1.81 8.56 -4.87
N GLU A 109 -1.79 8.95 -6.14
CA GLU A 109 -1.74 10.35 -6.54
C GLU A 109 -2.96 11.12 -6.04
N GLU A 110 -4.15 10.57 -6.25
CA GLU A 110 -5.40 11.17 -5.79
C GLU A 110 -5.45 11.23 -4.25
N GLY A 111 -5.04 10.17 -3.55
CA GLY A 111 -4.97 10.15 -2.10
C GLY A 111 -4.03 11.20 -1.51
N ILE A 112 -2.85 11.40 -2.12
CA ILE A 112 -1.90 12.45 -1.72
C ILE A 112 -2.51 13.83 -1.95
N LYS A 113 -3.11 14.06 -3.12
CA LYS A 113 -3.71 15.35 -3.48
C LYS A 113 -4.85 15.71 -2.52
N GLN A 114 -5.77 14.78 -2.29
CA GLN A 114 -6.89 14.96 -1.36
C GLN A 114 -6.39 15.20 0.08
N GLY A 115 -5.39 14.43 0.53
CA GLY A 115 -4.82 14.59 1.86
C GLY A 115 -4.16 15.97 2.09
N ILE A 116 -3.42 16.47 1.10
CA ILE A 116 -2.81 17.81 1.17
C ILE A 116 -3.88 18.89 1.18
N GLU A 117 -4.89 18.79 0.32
CA GLU A 117 -5.96 19.78 0.21
C GLU A 117 -6.80 19.85 1.47
N GLN A 118 -7.23 18.70 2.02
CA GLN A 118 -7.96 18.62 3.28
C GLN A 118 -7.13 19.15 4.45
N GLY A 119 -5.87 18.73 4.57
CA GLY A 119 -4.99 19.19 5.66
C GLY A 119 -4.75 20.70 5.62
N LYS A 120 -4.57 21.28 4.41
CA LYS A 120 -4.43 22.72 4.25
C LYS A 120 -5.71 23.47 4.61
N GLN A 121 -6.87 22.98 4.15
CA GLN A 121 -8.16 23.60 4.43
C GLN A 121 -8.46 23.60 5.94
N GLN A 122 -8.29 22.45 6.59
CA GLN A 122 -8.48 22.31 8.04
C GLN A 122 -7.52 23.21 8.82
N GLY A 123 -6.23 23.22 8.46
CA GLY A 123 -5.24 24.05 9.14
C GLY A 123 -5.51 25.55 9.01
N ILE A 124 -5.98 26.02 7.84
CA ILE A 124 -6.37 27.42 7.64
C ILE A 124 -7.62 27.76 8.46
N GLU A 125 -8.64 26.90 8.43
CA GLU A 125 -9.90 27.12 9.15
C GLU A 125 -9.67 27.17 10.67
N GLU A 126 -8.93 26.21 11.21
CA GLU A 126 -8.57 26.17 12.63
C GLU A 126 -7.72 27.38 13.02
N GLY A 127 -6.72 27.73 12.22
CA GLY A 127 -5.85 28.88 12.48
C GLY A 127 -6.60 30.22 12.46
N ILE A 128 -7.52 30.42 11.51
CA ILE A 128 -8.37 31.63 11.46
C ILE A 128 -9.29 31.68 12.67
N LYS A 129 -9.93 30.56 13.03
CA LYS A 129 -10.85 30.50 14.15
C LYS A 129 -10.14 30.80 15.47
N GLN A 130 -8.98 30.20 15.72
CA GLN A 130 -8.16 30.46 16.90
C GLN A 130 -7.69 31.92 16.93
N GLY A 131 -7.17 32.44 15.81
CA GLY A 131 -6.69 33.82 15.75
C GLY A 131 -7.79 34.86 15.98
N ILE A 132 -9.01 34.63 15.49
CA ILE A 132 -10.17 35.51 15.74
C ILE A 132 -10.57 35.46 17.21
N GLU A 133 -10.64 34.28 17.81
CA GLU A 133 -11.05 34.13 19.21
C GLU A 133 -10.03 34.79 20.15
N GLU A 134 -8.74 34.49 19.97
CA GLU A 134 -7.66 35.09 20.75
C GLU A 134 -7.61 36.61 20.57
N GLY A 135 -7.70 37.10 19.33
CA GLY A 135 -7.70 38.53 19.03
C GLY A 135 -8.90 39.26 19.64
N LYS A 136 -10.09 38.65 19.61
CA LYS A 136 -11.29 39.21 20.23
C LYS A 136 -11.16 39.27 21.75
N GLN A 137 -10.65 38.21 22.37
CA GLN A 137 -10.47 38.15 23.82
C GLN A 137 -9.43 39.18 24.29
N GLN A 138 -8.30 39.28 23.60
CA GLN A 138 -7.28 40.31 23.87
C GLN A 138 -7.83 41.72 23.67
N GLY A 139 -8.57 41.97 22.60
CA GLY A 139 -9.18 43.28 22.33
C GLY A 139 -10.22 43.70 23.38
N ILE A 140 -11.04 42.76 23.87
CA ILE A 140 -12.00 43.03 24.96
C ILE A 140 -11.26 43.36 26.26
N GLU A 141 -10.20 42.61 26.60
CA GLU A 141 -9.44 42.85 27.82
C GLU A 141 -8.73 44.21 27.77
N GLN A 142 -8.05 44.51 26.66
CA GLN A 142 -7.42 45.82 26.45
C GLN A 142 -8.44 46.96 26.50
N GLY A 143 -9.62 46.78 25.89
CA GLY A 143 -10.70 47.76 25.93
C GLY A 143 -11.20 48.05 27.35
N LYS A 144 -11.41 47.00 28.16
CA LYS A 144 -11.80 47.14 29.57
C LYS A 144 -10.74 47.87 30.40
N GLN A 145 -9.47 47.54 30.22
CA GLN A 145 -8.39 48.23 30.93
C GLN A 145 -8.28 49.70 30.50
N GLN A 146 -8.39 49.98 29.20
CA GLN A 146 -8.39 51.35 28.70
C GLN A 146 -9.58 52.16 29.22
N GLU A 147 -10.75 51.54 29.35
CA GLU A 147 -11.94 52.17 29.93
C GLU A 147 -11.73 52.52 31.42
N LYS A 148 -11.18 51.59 32.22
CA LYS A 148 -10.81 51.88 33.62
C LYS A 148 -9.88 53.07 33.73
N VAL A 149 -8.84 53.11 32.89
CA VAL A 149 -7.88 54.22 32.83
C VAL A 149 -8.56 55.54 32.44
N ASN A 150 -9.45 55.52 31.45
CA ASN A 150 -10.16 56.72 31.00
C ASN A 150 -11.12 57.27 32.07
N VAL A 151 -11.82 56.38 32.78
CA VAL A 151 -12.69 56.75 33.91
C VAL A 151 -11.86 57.35 35.04
N ALA A 152 -10.75 56.72 35.43
CA ALA A 152 -9.84 57.22 36.47
C ALA A 152 -9.30 58.61 36.12
N ARG A 153 -8.84 58.82 34.88
CA ARG A 153 -8.38 60.13 34.38
C ARG A 153 -9.49 61.19 34.47
N THR A 154 -10.73 60.83 34.12
CA THR A 154 -11.89 61.73 34.20
C THR A 154 -12.20 62.12 35.64
N PHE A 155 -12.14 61.17 36.58
CA PHE A 155 -12.38 61.44 38.00
C PHE A 155 -11.26 62.28 38.63
N LYS A 156 -10.00 62.01 38.28
CA LYS A 156 -8.85 62.82 38.70
C LYS A 156 -8.98 64.28 38.24
N GLN A 157 -9.39 64.50 36.99
CA GLN A 157 -9.66 65.84 36.46
C GLN A 157 -10.80 66.58 37.18
N LYS A 158 -11.77 65.84 37.72
CA LYS A 158 -12.89 66.40 38.51
C LYS A 158 -12.54 66.63 39.98
N GLY A 159 -11.32 66.31 40.41
CA GLY A 159 -10.86 66.52 41.78
C GLY A 159 -11.41 65.51 42.80
N ILE A 160 -11.83 64.33 42.34
CA ILE A 160 -12.19 63.22 43.24
C ILE A 160 -10.91 62.68 43.90
N ASP A 161 -10.99 62.27 45.16
CA ASP A 161 -9.84 61.75 45.90
C ASP A 161 -9.36 60.40 45.34
N ILE A 162 -8.06 60.15 45.48
CA ILE A 162 -7.39 58.99 44.86
C ILE A 162 -7.92 57.66 45.42
N GLU A 163 -8.29 57.60 46.70
CA GLU A 163 -8.80 56.39 47.34
C GLU A 163 -10.18 56.01 46.77
N THR A 164 -11.08 56.97 46.59
CA THR A 164 -12.38 56.76 45.92
C THR A 164 -12.22 56.34 44.46
N ILE A 165 -11.22 56.88 43.74
CA ILE A 165 -10.93 56.48 42.35
C ILE A 165 -10.41 55.04 42.28
N ALA A 166 -9.51 54.66 43.20
CA ALA A 166 -8.99 53.31 43.30
C ALA A 166 -10.11 52.29 43.58
N GLU A 167 -11.00 52.61 44.51
CA GLU A 167 -12.15 51.75 44.84
C GLU A 167 -13.13 51.61 43.66
N ALA A 168 -13.38 52.70 42.91
CA ALA A 168 -14.32 52.69 41.79
C ALA A 168 -13.80 52.03 40.50
N THR A 169 -12.49 52.13 40.24
CA THR A 169 -11.89 51.66 38.97
C THR A 169 -11.08 50.37 39.12
N GLY A 170 -10.74 49.99 40.36
CA GLY A 170 -9.90 48.84 40.68
C GLY A 170 -8.44 49.00 40.26
N LEU A 171 -7.99 50.23 39.98
CA LEU A 171 -6.59 50.57 39.73
C LEU A 171 -5.87 50.82 41.05
N THR A 172 -4.57 50.55 41.08
CA THR A 172 -3.71 50.85 42.22
C THR A 172 -3.48 52.35 42.35
N ARG A 173 -3.09 52.78 43.55
CA ARG A 173 -2.78 54.18 43.82
C ARG A 173 -1.63 54.67 42.95
N GLU A 174 -0.59 53.86 42.78
CA GLU A 174 0.55 54.16 41.92
C GLU A 174 0.11 54.37 40.47
N GLU A 175 -0.72 53.49 39.92
CA GLU A 175 -1.27 53.62 38.56
C GLU A 175 -2.07 54.93 38.41
N ILE A 176 -2.87 55.31 39.40
CA ILE A 176 -3.68 56.54 39.34
C ILE A 176 -2.81 57.79 39.48
N GLU A 177 -1.76 57.76 40.28
CA GLU A 177 -0.81 58.87 40.44
C GLU A 177 -0.05 59.15 39.13
N GLU A 178 0.26 58.11 38.34
CA GLU A 178 0.91 58.19 37.02
C GLU A 178 0.01 58.69 35.86
N LEU A 179 -1.32 58.70 36.00
CA LEU A 179 -2.29 59.12 34.95
C LEU A 179 -2.46 60.64 34.74
#